data_AF-A0A3N5WDV1-F1
#
_entry.id   AF-A0A3N5WDV1-F1
#
_cell.length_a   1.000
_cell.length_b   1.000
_cell.length_c   1.000
_cell.angle_alpha   90.00
_cell.angle_beta   90.00
_cell.angle_gamma   90.00
#
_symmetry.space_group_name_H-M   'P 1'
#
loop_
_entity.id
_entity.type
_entity.pdbx_description
1 polymer ?
#
loop_
_entity_poly.entity_id
_entity_poly.type
_entity_poly.pdbx_seq_one_letter_code
_entity_poly.pdbx_strand_id
1 'polypeptide(L)'
;MIIKCSFSIPLKAIGDYNRQAQSLPPLPEYIVKRGPYIDENKTAANQITTVYEFDKSLLAEAWKNISTHLDAFRAVRGFTLSAQVMDRQREAQKIQIRA
;
A
#
# COMPACT_ATOMS: atom_id res chain seq x y z
N MET A 1 14.60 -2.83 -2.87
CA MET A 1 13.36 -3.35 -3.49
C MET A 1 12.21 -2.41 -3.19
N ILE A 2 11.13 -2.48 -3.97
CA ILE A 2 9.88 -1.77 -3.74
C ILE A 2 8.73 -2.77 -3.82
N ILE A 3 7.74 -2.65 -2.93
CA ILE A 3 6.41 -3.21 -3.11
C ILE A 3 5.43 -2.05 -3.20
N LYS A 4 4.71 -1.96 -4.31
CA LYS A 4 3.60 -1.02 -4.50
C LYS A 4 2.29 -1.78 -4.28
N CYS A 5 1.51 -1.33 -3.30
CA CYS A 5 0.16 -1.82 -3.08
C CYS A 5 -0.84 -0.76 -3.50
N SER A 6 -1.79 -1.14 -4.34
CA SER A 6 -2.94 -0.31 -4.70
C SER A 6 -4.22 -1.04 -4.28
N PHE A 7 -5.09 -0.35 -3.57
CA PHE A 7 -6.38 -0.88 -3.16
C PHE A 7 -7.51 0.09 -3.48
N SER A 8 -8.67 -0.47 -3.79
CA SER A 8 -9.89 0.31 -3.96
C SER A 8 -10.86 -0.02 -2.85
N ILE A 9 -11.44 1.01 -2.26
CA ILE A 9 -12.49 0.87 -1.26
C ILE A 9 -13.70 1.73 -1.64
N PRO A 10 -14.93 1.20 -1.49
CA PRO A 10 -16.12 2.01 -1.67
C PRO A 10 -16.09 3.23 -0.74
N LEU A 11 -16.53 4.39 -1.21
CA LEU A 11 -16.50 5.62 -0.41
C LEU A 11 -17.19 5.46 0.96
N LYS A 12 -18.31 4.72 1.01
CA LYS A 12 -19.05 4.40 2.25
C LYS A 12 -18.25 3.61 3.30
N ALA A 13 -17.15 2.97 2.90
CA ALA A 13 -16.30 2.14 3.75
C ALA A 13 -14.98 2.83 4.14
N ILE A 14 -14.76 4.09 3.74
CA ILE A 14 -13.52 4.85 4.03
C ILE A 14 -13.30 5.03 5.55
N GLY A 15 -14.38 5.19 6.32
CA GLY A 15 -14.30 5.34 7.77
C GLY A 15 -13.79 4.08 8.47
N ASP A 16 -14.25 2.90 8.04
CA ASP A 16 -13.79 1.62 8.59
C ASP A 16 -12.33 1.34 8.22
N TYR A 17 -11.95 1.66 6.98
CA TYR A 17 -10.54 1.62 6.56
C TYR A 17 -9.65 2.51 7.44
N ASN A 18 -10.03 3.78 7.64
CA ASN A 18 -9.24 4.71 8.44
C ASN A 18 -9.09 4.24 9.89
N ARG A 19 -10.17 3.71 10.49
CA ARG A 19 -10.16 3.15 11.84
C ARG A 19 -9.19 1.97 11.94
N GLN A 20 -9.25 1.04 11.00
CA GLN A 20 -8.34 -0.11 10.96
C GLN A 20 -6.89 0.33 10.75
N ALA A 21 -6.64 1.27 9.83
CA ALA A 21 -5.31 1.77 9.53
C ALA A 21 -4.62 2.41 10.75
N GLN A 22 -5.39 3.10 11.60
CA GLN A 22 -4.87 3.69 12.85
C GLN A 22 -4.59 2.65 13.94
N SER A 23 -5.28 1.51 13.92
CA SER A 23 -5.10 0.43 14.90
C SER A 23 -3.96 -0.53 14.58
N LEU A 24 -3.37 -0.39 13.39
CA LEU A 24 -2.33 -1.30 12.93
C LEU A 24 -1.02 -1.08 13.67
N PRO A 25 -0.30 -2.16 14.02
CA PRO A 25 1.02 -2.03 14.60
C PRO A 25 1.97 -1.34 13.60
N PRO A 26 2.98 -0.61 14.11
CA PRO A 26 3.99 -0.02 13.25
C PRO A 26 4.70 -1.12 12.46
N LEU A 27 5.10 -0.80 11.23
CA LEU A 27 5.96 -1.70 10.45
C LEU A 27 7.37 -1.71 11.05
N PRO A 28 8.12 -2.80 10.88
CA PRO A 28 9.53 -2.84 11.25
C PRO A 28 10.33 -1.69 10.63
N GLU A 29 11.32 -1.18 11.34
CA GLU A 29 12.09 0.01 10.96
C GLU A 29 12.78 -0.09 9.58
N TYR A 30 13.12 -1.31 9.14
CA TYR A 30 13.75 -1.56 7.85
C TYR A 30 12.78 -1.38 6.65
N ILE A 31 11.47 -1.24 6.90
CA ILE A 31 10.45 -1.00 5.89
C ILE A 31 10.04 0.47 5.93
N VAL A 32 10.49 1.23 4.94
CA VAL A 32 10.05 2.61 4.74
C VAL A 32 8.72 2.61 4.01
N LYS A 33 7.66 3.06 4.67
CA LYS A 33 6.31 3.22 4.10
C LYS A 33 6.13 4.66 3.58
N ARG A 34 5.68 4.81 2.34
CA ARG A 34 5.27 6.08 1.73
C ARG A 34 3.80 6.04 1.32
N GLY A 35 3.08 7.13 1.59
CA GLY A 35 1.62 7.23 1.45
C GLY A 35 0.89 7.09 2.80
N PRO A 36 -0.43 6.81 2.79
CA PRO A 36 -1.25 6.50 1.62
C PRO A 36 -1.44 7.70 0.67
N TYR A 37 -1.29 7.47 -0.62
CA TYR A 37 -1.68 8.40 -1.68
C TYR A 37 -3.12 8.07 -2.10
N ILE A 38 -4.03 9.03 -1.96
CA ILE A 38 -5.46 8.84 -2.24
C ILE A 38 -5.79 9.55 -3.55
N ASP A 39 -6.31 8.80 -4.52
CA ASP A 39 -6.90 9.32 -5.74
C ASP A 39 -8.43 9.28 -5.59
N GLU A 40 -9.03 10.46 -5.46
CA GLU A 40 -10.48 10.64 -5.31
C GLU A 40 -11.14 10.60 -6.68
N ASN A 41 -11.47 9.39 -7.14
CA ASN A 41 -12.31 9.24 -8.32
C ASN A 41 -13.77 9.53 -7.93
N LYS A 42 -14.35 10.61 -8.48
CA LYS A 42 -15.69 11.15 -8.14
C LYS A 42 -16.86 10.16 -8.31
N THR A 43 -16.63 8.96 -8.83
CA THR A 43 -17.70 8.07 -9.31
C THR A 43 -18.02 6.86 -8.43
N ALA A 44 -17.16 6.35 -7.52
CA ALA A 44 -17.58 5.26 -6.60
C ALA A 44 -16.58 4.83 -5.50
N ALA A 45 -15.28 4.79 -5.80
CA ALA A 45 -14.28 4.16 -4.94
C ALA A 45 -13.00 5.00 -4.86
N ASN A 46 -12.46 5.12 -3.65
CA ASN A 46 -11.17 5.76 -3.44
C ASN A 46 -10.08 4.76 -3.80
N GLN A 47 -9.22 5.13 -4.74
CA GLN A 47 -8.02 4.35 -5.03
C GLN A 47 -6.91 4.84 -4.11
N ILE A 48 -6.40 3.94 -3.29
CA ILE A 48 -5.35 4.24 -2.32
C ILE A 48 -4.11 3.46 -2.72
N THR A 49 -2.99 4.16 -2.80
CA THR A 49 -1.69 3.57 -3.14
C THR A 49 -0.72 3.77 -1.99
N THR A 50 -0.03 2.71 -1.61
CA THR A 50 1.05 2.73 -0.62
C THR A 50 2.28 2.08 -1.22
N VAL A 51 3.45 2.68 -0.97
CA VAL A 51 4.74 2.18 -1.45
C VAL A 51 5.59 1.79 -0.26
N TYR A 52 6.15 0.58 -0.29
CA TYR A 52 7.03 0.04 0.74
C TYR A 52 8.42 -0.17 0.15
N GLU A 53 9.42 0.44 0.77
CA GLU A 53 10.82 0.34 0.37
C GLU A 53 11.62 -0.38 1.44
N PHE A 54 12.42 -1.37 1.03
CA PHE A 54 13.23 -2.19 1.92
C PHE A 54 14.38 -2.82 1.14
N ASP A 55 15.35 -3.43 1.82
CA ASP A 55 16.49 -4.07 1.17
C ASP A 55 16.10 -5.38 0.48
N LYS A 56 16.73 -5.66 -0.66
CA LYS A 56 16.37 -6.81 -1.51
C LYS A 56 16.52 -8.15 -0.77
N SER A 57 17.51 -8.26 0.12
CA SER A 57 17.76 -9.43 0.97
C SER A 57 16.61 -9.74 1.93
N LEU A 58 15.79 -8.74 2.29
CA LEU A 58 14.70 -8.86 3.26
C LEU A 58 13.33 -9.08 2.60
N LEU A 59 13.26 -9.45 1.31
CA LEU A 59 11.99 -9.56 0.59
C LEU A 59 10.97 -10.48 1.29
N ALA A 60 11.39 -11.68 1.71
CA ALA A 60 10.47 -12.64 2.31
C ALA A 60 9.87 -12.09 3.62
N GLU A 61 10.70 -11.51 4.47
CA GLU A 61 10.27 -10.92 5.75
C GLU A 61 9.44 -9.66 5.53
N ALA A 62 9.86 -8.79 4.60
CA ALA A 62 9.10 -7.60 4.20
C ALA A 62 7.71 -7.98 3.69
N TRP A 63 7.60 -8.98 2.80
CA TRP A 63 6.32 -9.44 2.28
C TRP A 63 5.43 -9.97 3.39
N LYS A 64 5.96 -10.79 4.32
CA LYS A 64 5.20 -11.30 5.47
C LYS A 64 4.64 -10.18 6.34
N ASN A 65 5.47 -9.18 6.67
CA ASN A 65 5.04 -8.05 7.50
C ASN A 65 4.01 -7.17 6.77
N ILE A 66 4.23 -6.88 5.49
CA ILE A 66 3.30 -6.09 4.67
C ILE A 66 1.98 -6.84 4.47
N SER A 67 2.01 -8.14 4.15
CA SER A 67 0.79 -8.92 3.95
C SER A 67 -0.04 -9.01 5.22
N THR A 68 0.60 -9.20 6.38
CA THR A 68 -0.09 -9.20 7.69
C THR A 68 -0.77 -7.85 7.95
N HIS A 69 -0.10 -6.75 7.61
CA HIS A 69 -0.66 -5.39 7.74
C HIS A 69 -1.85 -5.19 6.79
N LEU A 70 -1.79 -5.75 5.57
CA LEU A 70 -2.87 -5.67 4.59
C LEU A 70 -4.05 -6.59 4.91
N ASP A 71 -3.82 -7.69 5.61
CA ASP A 71 -4.86 -8.65 5.98
C ASP A 71 -5.92 -8.03 6.91
N ALA A 72 -5.55 -7.01 7.70
CA ALA A 72 -6.50 -6.24 8.51
C ALA A 72 -7.62 -5.61 7.67
N PHE A 73 -7.33 -5.23 6.43
CA PHE A 73 -8.30 -4.58 5.54
C PHE A 73 -9.19 -5.56 4.78
N ARG A 74 -8.94 -6.88 4.85
CA ARG A 74 -9.79 -7.88 4.18
C ARG A 74 -11.23 -7.91 4.70
N ALA A 75 -11.44 -7.45 5.94
CA ALA A 75 -12.78 -7.32 6.50
C ALA A 75 -13.57 -6.13 5.91
N VAL A 76 -12.91 -5.19 5.23
CA VAL A 76 -13.57 -4.04 4.60
C VAL A 76 -14.29 -4.51 3.34
N ARG A 77 -15.62 -4.38 3.35
CA ARG A 77 -16.46 -4.86 2.24
C ARG A 77 -16.15 -4.10 0.94
N GLY A 78 -15.84 -4.84 -0.13
CA GLY A 78 -15.51 -4.27 -1.43
C GLY A 78 -14.06 -3.82 -1.56
N PHE A 79 -13.20 -4.14 -0.59
CA PHE A 79 -11.76 -3.96 -0.70
C PHE A 79 -11.19 -4.85 -1.79
N THR A 80 -10.46 -4.25 -2.73
CA THR A 80 -9.63 -4.96 -3.70
C THR A 80 -8.16 -4.63 -3.43
N LEU A 81 -7.26 -5.58 -3.67
CA LEU A 81 -5.83 -5.39 -3.49
C LEU A 81 -5.08 -5.85 -4.74
N SER A 82 -4.19 -4.98 -5.23
CA SER A 82 -3.16 -5.29 -6.19
C SER A 82 -1.81 -4.96 -5.58
N ALA A 83 -0.86 -5.89 -5.66
CA ALA A 83 0.51 -5.70 -5.17
C ALA A 83 1.50 -5.98 -6.29
N GLN A 84 2.47 -5.10 -6.47
CA GLN A 84 3.53 -5.22 -7.48
C GLN A 84 4.89 -5.13 -6.81
N VAL A 85 5.73 -6.13 -7.02
CA VAL A 85 7.13 -6.15 -6.56
C VAL A 85 8.03 -5.60 -7.66
N MET A 86 8.89 -4.65 -7.33
CA MET A 86 9.68 -3.89 -8.30
C MET A 86 11.10 -3.63 -7.78
N ASP A 87 12.07 -3.56 -8.70
CA ASP A 87 13.42 -3.07 -8.39
C ASP A 87 13.43 -1.53 -8.31
N ARG A 88 14.14 -0.97 -7.31
CA ARG A 88 14.21 0.50 -7.08
C ARG A 88 14.68 1.27 -8.32
N GLN A 89 15.62 0.72 -9.06
CA GLN A 89 16.21 1.37 -10.24
C GLN A 89 15.20 1.57 -11.39
N ARG A 90 14.17 0.72 -11.50
CA ARG A 90 13.13 0.84 -12.54
C ARG A 90 12.07 1.91 -12.21
N GLU A 91 11.86 2.23 -10.94
CA GLU A 91 10.88 3.24 -10.49
C GLU A 91 11.45 4.66 -10.57
N ALA A 92 12.71 4.87 -10.16
CA ALA A 92 13.37 6.18 -10.27
C ALA A 92 13.31 6.75 -11.70
N GLN A 93 13.47 5.88 -12.71
CA GLN A 93 13.37 6.27 -14.11
C GLN A 93 11.94 6.65 -14.54
N LYS A 94 10.89 6.04 -13.97
CA LYS A 94 9.50 6.35 -14.33
C LYS A 94 8.97 7.63 -13.67
N ILE A 95 9.45 7.94 -12.46
CA ILE A 95 9.12 9.18 -11.76
C ILE A 95 9.75 10.38 -12.46
N GLN A 96 10.99 10.22 -12.97
CA GLN A 96 11.72 11.29 -13.63
C GLN A 96 11.18 11.66 -15.03
N ILE A 97 10.49 10.74 -15.72
CA ILE A 97 9.89 11.01 -17.05
C ILE A 97 8.51 11.68 -16.93
N ARG A 98 7.92 11.73 -15.73
CA ARG A 98 6.61 12.36 -15.46
C ARG A 98 6.68 13.66 -14.66
N ALA A 99 7.88 14.17 -14.41
CA ALA A 99 8.12 15.46 -13.77
C ALA A 99 8.30 16.58 -14.81
#